data_AF-A0A524GVA1-F1
#
_entry.id   AF-A0A524GVA1-F1
#
_cell.length_a   1.000
_cell.length_b   1.000
_cell.length_c   1.000
_cell.angle_alpha   90.00
_cell.angle_beta   90.00
_cell.angle_gamma   90.00
#
_symmetry.space_group_name_H-M   'P 1'
#
loop_
_entity.id
_entity.type
_entity.pdbx_description
1 polymer ?
#
loop_
_entity_poly.entity_id
_entity_poly.type
_entity_poly.pdbx_seq_one_letter_code
_entity_poly.pdbx_strand_id
1 'polypeptide(L)'
;MTLRATPETDGTFLHTIEEGDRLDHLAYRYYKAPRKWWRIIDANGEFSSPIDLLGSGVLRSVRIPLEHDDEAGEPPWSVLAAHLTALVGVSAYRFEENVLLTEDSKNVAGESIPVAGESHERAVIIDYHSLNLIEEDLTSAITLSGFSAGRPENRGRIGRKIIIPPDAPA
;
A
#
# COMPACT_ATOMS: atom_id res chain seq x y z
N MET A 1 -34.79 11.95 -6.38
CA MET A 1 -33.62 11.13 -6.02
C MET A 1 -32.98 11.83 -4.82
N THR A 2 -33.29 11.37 -3.61
CA THR A 2 -32.88 12.06 -2.37
C THR A 2 -31.57 11.45 -1.88
N LEU A 3 -30.47 12.20 -2.00
CA LEU A 3 -29.17 11.81 -1.45
C LEU A 3 -29.25 11.89 0.08
N ARG A 4 -28.81 10.84 0.78
CA ARG A 4 -28.67 10.87 2.24
C ARG A 4 -27.48 11.77 2.61
N ALA A 5 -27.64 12.63 3.60
CA ALA A 5 -26.52 13.39 4.16
C ALA A 5 -25.75 12.50 5.13
N THR A 6 -24.43 12.45 4.99
CA THR A 6 -23.52 11.75 5.90
C THR A 6 -23.44 12.53 7.22
N PRO A 7 -23.84 11.97 8.37
CA PRO A 7 -23.66 12.64 9.67
C PRO A 7 -22.17 12.67 10.05
N GLU A 8 -21.72 13.80 10.58
CA GLU A 8 -20.41 13.91 11.23
C GLU A 8 -20.39 12.93 12.42
N THR A 9 -19.44 11.99 12.42
CA THR A 9 -19.34 10.94 13.44
C THR A 9 -18.19 11.25 14.40
N ASP A 10 -18.52 11.59 15.65
CA ASP A 10 -17.58 11.93 16.73
C ASP A 10 -17.09 10.73 17.58
N GLY A 11 -17.45 9.50 17.24
CA GLY A 11 -17.09 8.30 18.01
C GLY A 11 -16.02 7.44 17.31
N THR A 12 -14.76 7.59 17.72
CA THR A 12 -13.60 7.08 16.98
C THR A 12 -13.11 5.73 17.51
N PHE A 13 -13.79 4.62 17.17
CA PHE A 13 -13.14 3.31 17.26
C PHE A 13 -12.37 3.05 15.96
N LEU A 14 -11.07 2.83 16.06
CA LEU A 14 -10.24 2.49 14.92
C LEU A 14 -10.10 0.97 14.82
N HIS A 15 -10.53 0.40 13.69
CA HIS A 15 -10.29 -1.00 13.38
C HIS A 15 -9.22 -1.12 12.31
N THR A 16 -8.17 -1.89 12.59
CA THR A 16 -7.15 -2.21 11.59
C THR A 16 -7.68 -3.32 10.69
N ILE A 17 -7.86 -3.06 9.40
CA ILE A 17 -8.36 -4.06 8.45
C ILE A 17 -7.37 -5.23 8.38
N GLU A 18 -7.86 -6.44 8.62
CA GLU A 18 -7.09 -7.67 8.51
C GLU A 18 -7.40 -8.38 7.17
N GLU A 19 -6.50 -9.26 6.74
CA GLU A 19 -6.75 -10.07 5.54
C GLU A 19 -7.99 -10.96 5.74
N GLY A 20 -8.93 -10.89 4.79
CA GLY A 20 -10.19 -11.64 4.86
C GLY A 20 -11.32 -10.92 5.60
N ASP A 21 -11.10 -9.68 6.05
CA ASP A 21 -12.18 -8.88 6.63
C ASP A 21 -13.34 -8.68 5.65
N ARG A 22 -14.55 -8.81 6.20
CA ARG A 22 -15.80 -8.54 5.50
C ARG A 22 -16.59 -7.49 6.25
N LEU A 23 -17.16 -6.55 5.52
CA LEU A 23 -17.98 -5.46 6.07
C LEU A 23 -19.17 -5.99 6.87
N ASP A 24 -19.78 -7.09 6.43
CA ASP A 24 -20.86 -7.77 7.17
C ASP A 24 -20.37 -8.40 8.49
N HIS A 25 -19.18 -9.01 8.49
CA HIS A 25 -18.54 -9.55 9.69
C HIS A 25 -18.10 -8.44 10.66
N LEU A 26 -17.54 -7.34 10.16
CA LEU A 26 -17.18 -6.17 10.95
C LEU A 26 -18.42 -5.56 11.61
N ALA A 27 -19.49 -5.35 10.85
CA ALA A 27 -20.76 -4.85 11.38
C ALA A 27 -21.37 -5.81 12.41
N TYR A 28 -21.24 -7.12 12.22
CA TYR A 28 -21.64 -8.10 13.23
C TYR A 28 -20.75 -8.06 14.47
N ARG A 29 -19.42 -7.91 14.32
CA ARG A 29 -18.47 -7.84 15.43
C ARG A 29 -18.75 -6.65 16.33
N TYR A 30 -18.95 -5.48 15.74
CA TYR A 30 -19.09 -4.20 16.44
C TYR A 30 -20.54 -3.84 16.80
N TYR A 31 -21.52 -4.16 15.95
CA TYR A 31 -22.92 -3.78 16.16
C TYR A 31 -23.86 -4.94 16.47
N LYS A 32 -23.35 -6.18 16.46
CA LYS A 32 -24.16 -7.41 16.51
C LYS A 32 -25.24 -7.47 15.42
N ALA A 33 -25.08 -6.66 14.36
CA ALA A 33 -26.06 -6.49 13.30
C ALA A 33 -25.33 -6.39 11.94
N PRO A 34 -25.27 -7.48 11.14
CA PRO A 34 -24.48 -7.50 9.91
C PRO A 34 -24.99 -6.49 8.87
N ARG A 35 -26.29 -6.15 8.91
CA ARG A 35 -26.93 -5.18 8.00
C ARG A 35 -26.54 -3.72 8.26
N LYS A 36 -25.82 -3.41 9.35
CA LYS A 36 -25.36 -2.04 9.67
C LYS A 36 -24.00 -1.70 9.05
N TRP A 37 -23.49 -2.52 8.12
CA TRP A 37 -22.22 -2.28 7.41
C TRP A 37 -22.14 -0.94 6.70
N TRP A 38 -23.27 -0.39 6.25
CA TRP A 38 -23.32 0.91 5.57
C TRP A 38 -22.84 2.06 6.47
N ARG A 39 -22.94 1.94 7.81
CA ARG A 39 -22.42 2.94 8.75
C ARG A 39 -20.90 3.02 8.71
N ILE A 40 -20.22 1.89 8.56
CA ILE A 40 -18.75 1.84 8.45
C ILE A 40 -18.31 2.54 7.16
N ILE A 41 -19.00 2.33 6.04
CA ILE A 41 -18.68 3.05 4.80
C ILE A 41 -18.96 4.55 4.93
N ASP A 42 -20.11 4.91 5.50
CA ASP A 42 -20.51 6.32 5.66
C ASP A 42 -19.51 7.09 6.52
N ALA A 43 -18.98 6.47 7.58
CA ALA A 43 -17.94 7.05 8.42
C ALA A 43 -16.55 7.11 7.76
N ASN A 44 -16.33 6.38 6.66
CA ASN A 44 -15.08 6.38 5.91
C ASN A 44 -15.34 6.80 4.46
N GLY A 45 -15.88 8.01 4.28
CA GLY A 45 -16.24 8.58 2.98
C GLY A 45 -15.06 8.80 2.02
N GLU A 46 -13.82 8.61 2.47
CA GLU A 46 -12.65 8.53 1.60
C GLU A 46 -12.71 7.35 0.61
N PHE A 47 -13.57 6.36 0.88
CA PHE A 47 -13.69 5.15 0.07
C PHE A 47 -14.92 5.20 -0.85
N SER A 48 -14.70 5.01 -2.16
CA SER A 48 -15.75 5.09 -3.18
C SER A 48 -16.60 3.81 -3.27
N SER A 49 -16.21 2.70 -2.63
CA SER A 49 -16.96 1.44 -2.67
C SER A 49 -16.73 0.51 -1.46
N PRO A 50 -17.71 -0.37 -1.13
CA PRO A 50 -17.61 -1.35 -0.04
C PRO A 50 -16.46 -2.36 -0.19
N ILE A 51 -16.28 -2.89 -1.40
CA ILE A 51 -15.22 -3.87 -1.72
C ILE A 51 -13.85 -3.20 -1.69
N ASP A 52 -13.82 -1.97 -2.21
CA ASP A 52 -12.66 -1.11 -2.20
C ASP A 52 -12.20 -0.92 -0.74
N LEU A 53 -13.10 -0.64 0.21
CA LEU A 53 -12.79 -0.43 1.64
C LEU A 53 -12.07 -1.63 2.29
N LEU A 54 -12.38 -2.86 1.86
CA LEU A 54 -11.87 -4.08 2.49
C LEU A 54 -10.60 -4.65 1.88
N GLY A 55 -10.14 -4.13 0.73
CA GLY A 55 -8.96 -4.68 0.03
C GLY A 55 -9.13 -6.14 -0.45
N SER A 56 -10.33 -6.70 -0.37
CA SER A 56 -10.68 -8.07 -0.78
C SER A 56 -11.10 -8.18 -2.25
N GLY A 57 -10.79 -7.15 -3.04
CA GLY A 57 -10.95 -7.17 -4.50
C GLY A 57 -9.91 -8.06 -5.18
N VAL A 58 -10.22 -8.49 -6.41
CA VAL A 58 -9.26 -9.19 -7.27
C VAL A 58 -8.07 -8.28 -7.63
N LEU A 59 -8.29 -6.98 -7.68
CA LEU A 59 -7.24 -5.99 -7.87
C LEU A 59 -6.55 -5.73 -6.52
N ARG A 60 -5.27 -6.06 -6.42
CA ARG A 60 -4.41 -5.80 -5.26
C ARG A 60 -3.39 -4.73 -5.60
N SER A 61 -2.95 -4.00 -4.58
CA SER A 61 -1.91 -2.98 -4.69
C SER A 61 -0.77 -3.35 -3.75
N VAL A 62 0.45 -3.42 -4.27
CA VAL A 62 1.65 -3.77 -3.49
C VAL A 62 2.73 -2.73 -3.71
N ARG A 63 3.40 -2.33 -2.63
CA ARG A 63 4.61 -1.52 -2.65
C ARG A 63 5.78 -2.48 -2.49
N ILE A 64 6.74 -2.42 -3.39
CA ILE A 64 7.96 -3.22 -3.31
C ILE A 64 9.13 -2.23 -3.24
N PRO A 65 9.84 -2.16 -2.10
CA PRO A 65 11.08 -1.38 -2.00
C PRO A 65 12.08 -1.87 -3.04
N LEU A 66 12.83 -0.96 -3.63
CA LEU A 66 13.83 -1.23 -4.64
C LEU A 66 15.19 -0.79 -4.14
N GLU A 67 16.17 -1.68 -4.21
CA GLU A 67 17.57 -1.34 -4.00
C GLU A 67 18.29 -1.40 -5.35
N HIS A 68 19.15 -0.42 -5.60
CA HIS A 68 19.99 -0.35 -6.79
C HIS A 68 21.36 0.14 -6.39
N ASP A 69 22.39 -0.46 -6.97
CA ASP A 69 23.77 -0.06 -6.75
C ASP A 69 24.07 1.19 -7.57
N ASP A 70 24.13 2.35 -6.93
CA ASP A 70 24.37 3.63 -7.62
C ASP A 70 25.77 3.68 -8.28
N GLU A 71 26.72 2.84 -7.86
CA GLU A 71 28.02 2.68 -8.53
C GLU A 71 27.90 1.98 -9.89
N ALA A 72 26.88 1.13 -10.08
CA ALA A 72 26.61 0.44 -11.35
C ALA A 72 25.99 1.35 -12.43
N GLY A 73 25.63 2.59 -12.10
CA GLY A 73 25.11 3.60 -13.02
C GLY A 73 23.66 3.98 -12.74
N GLU A 74 23.01 4.61 -13.72
CA GLU A 74 21.64 5.12 -13.57
C GLU A 74 20.63 3.98 -13.38
N PRO A 75 19.66 4.10 -12.45
CA PRO A 75 18.67 3.06 -12.18
C PRO A 75 17.88 2.67 -13.44
N PRO A 76 17.72 1.36 -13.73
CA PRO A 76 17.13 0.87 -14.98
C PRO A 76 15.59 0.94 -15.00
N TRP A 77 15.03 2.10 -14.70
CA TRP A 77 13.57 2.34 -14.63
C TRP A 77 12.82 1.93 -15.90
N SER A 78 13.39 2.21 -17.07
CA SER A 78 12.76 1.85 -18.35
C SER A 78 12.69 0.34 -18.56
N VAL A 79 13.68 -0.41 -18.07
CA VAL A 79 13.69 -1.88 -18.18
C VAL A 79 12.64 -2.46 -17.24
N LEU A 80 12.58 -1.94 -16.01
CA LEU A 80 11.54 -2.32 -15.05
C LEU A 80 10.14 -2.04 -15.57
N ALA A 81 9.90 -0.85 -16.12
CA ALA A 81 8.63 -0.48 -16.74
C ALA A 81 8.24 -1.43 -17.88
N ALA A 82 9.19 -1.81 -18.73
CA ALA A 82 8.95 -2.75 -19.82
C ALA A 82 8.57 -4.15 -19.32
N HIS A 83 9.27 -4.66 -18.30
CA HIS A 83 8.94 -5.95 -17.68
C HIS A 83 7.56 -5.95 -17.01
N LEU A 84 7.24 -4.91 -16.22
CA LEU A 84 5.94 -4.80 -15.57
C LEU A 84 4.80 -4.68 -16.57
N THR A 85 5.00 -3.97 -17.67
CA THR A 85 4.00 -3.83 -18.75
C THR A 85 3.79 -5.15 -19.51
N ALA A 86 4.80 -6.01 -19.58
CA ALA A 86 4.72 -7.31 -20.24
C ALA A 86 3.97 -8.37 -19.41
N LEU A 87 3.83 -8.16 -18.08
CA LEU A 87 3.13 -9.10 -17.21
C LEU A 87 1.61 -9.03 -17.38
N VAL A 88 1.01 -10.15 -17.77
CA VAL A 88 -0.45 -10.27 -17.89
C VAL A 88 -1.07 -10.27 -16.49
N GLY A 89 -1.74 -9.17 -16.14
CA GLY A 89 -2.38 -8.99 -14.84
C GLY A 89 -1.95 -7.72 -14.13
N VAL A 90 -0.89 -7.04 -14.56
CA VAL A 90 -0.57 -5.69 -14.09
C VAL A 90 -1.56 -4.71 -14.74
N SER A 91 -2.25 -3.94 -13.90
CA SER A 91 -3.20 -2.91 -14.33
C SER A 91 -2.57 -1.53 -14.38
N ALA A 92 -1.75 -1.22 -13.37
CA ALA A 92 -1.04 0.05 -13.26
C ALA A 92 0.22 -0.12 -12.42
N TYR A 93 1.17 0.79 -12.60
CA TYR A 93 2.34 0.89 -11.72
C TYR A 93 2.79 2.35 -11.59
N ARG A 94 3.52 2.64 -10.51
CA ARG A 94 4.13 3.94 -10.23
C ARG A 94 5.46 3.75 -9.52
N PHE A 95 6.45 4.55 -9.89
CA PHE A 95 7.73 4.62 -9.18
C PHE A 95 7.69 5.72 -8.12
N GLU A 96 8.24 5.41 -6.95
CA GLU A 96 8.52 6.36 -5.87
C GLU A 96 10.04 6.41 -5.67
N GLU A 97 10.62 7.59 -5.73
CA GLU A 97 12.03 7.83 -5.41
C GLU A 97 12.10 9.03 -4.48
N ASN A 98 12.67 8.82 -3.30
CA ASN A 98 12.90 9.86 -2.31
C ASN A 98 14.40 9.95 -2.02
N VAL A 99 14.94 11.16 -2.10
CA VAL A 99 16.34 11.44 -1.75
C VAL A 99 16.37 11.95 -0.31
N LEU A 100 16.96 11.16 0.58
CA LEU A 100 17.13 11.49 1.98
C LEU A 100 18.57 11.93 2.21
N LEU A 101 18.76 13.09 2.81
CA LEU A 101 20.08 13.52 3.28
C LEU A 101 20.35 12.79 4.60
N THR A 102 21.35 11.90 4.61
CA THR A 102 21.77 11.14 5.78
C THR A 102 23.17 11.60 6.19
N GLU A 103 23.41 11.83 7.48
CA GLU A 103 24.77 12.06 7.97
C GLU A 103 25.47 10.71 8.15
N ASP A 104 26.33 10.35 7.20
CA ASP A 104 27.14 9.13 7.25
C ASP A 104 28.47 9.43 7.94
N SER A 105 28.86 8.62 8.92
CA SER A 105 30.14 8.80 9.63
C SER A 105 31.24 8.02 8.93
N LYS A 106 32.05 8.71 8.11
CA LYS A 106 33.24 8.10 7.50
C LYS A 106 34.42 8.19 8.44
N ASN A 107 35.01 7.05 8.76
CA ASN A 107 36.30 6.98 9.44
C ASN A 107 37.42 7.27 8.43
N VAL A 108 38.02 8.45 8.53
CA VAL A 108 39.21 8.82 7.75
C VAL A 108 40.38 8.92 8.74
N ALA A 109 41.42 8.10 8.54
CA ALA A 109 42.62 8.08 9.38
C ALA A 109 42.37 7.86 10.90
N GLY A 110 41.30 7.13 11.27
CA GLY A 110 40.96 6.83 12.67
C GLY A 110 40.08 7.89 13.35
N GLU A 111 39.64 8.90 12.62
CA GLU A 111 38.71 9.94 13.08
C GLU A 111 37.39 9.84 12.32
N SER A 112 36.28 9.83 13.06
CA SER A 112 34.93 9.70 12.53
C SER A 112 34.41 11.07 12.13
N ILE A 113 34.39 11.36 10.84
CA ILE A 113 33.94 12.65 10.29
C ILE A 113 32.49 12.48 9.80
N PRO A 114 31.53 13.32 10.24
CA PRO A 114 30.20 13.34 9.67
C PRO A 114 30.27 13.88 8.24
N VAL A 115 29.95 13.03 7.27
CA VAL A 115 29.85 13.37 5.85
C VAL A 115 28.37 13.32 5.49
N ALA A 116 27.87 14.36 4.82
CA ALA A 116 26.53 14.28 4.23
C ALA A 116 26.56 13.21 3.13
N GLY A 117 25.90 12.08 3.38
CA GLY A 117 25.59 11.04 2.42
C GLY A 117 24.17 11.23 1.88
N GLU A 118 23.98 10.95 0.60
CA GLU A 118 22.65 10.90 0.00
C GLU A 118 22.20 9.44 0.02
N SER A 119 21.06 9.18 0.66
CA SER A 119 20.41 7.86 0.66
C SER A 119 19.18 7.92 -0.22
N HIS A 120 19.10 7.05 -1.22
CA HIS A 120 17.98 6.98 -2.16
C HIS A 120 17.00 5.89 -1.72
N GLU A 121 15.85 6.27 -1.17
CA GLU A 121 14.76 5.33 -0.92
C GLU A 121 13.91 5.21 -2.19
N ARG A 122 14.00 4.05 -2.85
CA ARG A 122 13.27 3.75 -4.08
C ARG A 122 12.21 2.68 -3.82
N ALA A 123 11.06 2.79 -4.45
CA ALA A 123 10.01 1.78 -4.41
C ALA A 123 9.18 1.79 -5.70
N VAL A 124 8.53 0.67 -5.98
CA VAL A 124 7.49 0.58 -7.01
C VAL A 124 6.18 0.17 -6.37
N ILE A 125 5.11 0.90 -6.73
CA ILE A 125 3.74 0.53 -6.39
C ILE A 125 3.14 -0.11 -7.63
N ILE A 126 2.57 -1.30 -7.47
CA ILE A 126 2.00 -2.09 -8.56
C ILE A 126 0.57 -2.47 -8.21
N ASP A 127 -0.37 -2.12 -9.09
CA ASP A 127 -1.74 -2.60 -9.05
C ASP A 127 -1.85 -3.81 -9.98
N TYR A 128 -2.18 -4.98 -9.42
CA TYR A 128 -2.20 -6.24 -10.15
C TYR A 128 -3.43 -7.09 -9.80
N HIS A 129 -3.85 -7.92 -10.75
CA HIS A 129 -4.92 -8.89 -10.55
C HIS A 129 -4.36 -10.16 -9.89
N SER A 130 -4.79 -10.44 -8.67
CA SER A 130 -4.35 -11.60 -7.88
C SER A 130 -4.77 -12.95 -8.44
N LEU A 131 -5.64 -12.98 -9.46
CA LEU A 131 -6.00 -14.21 -10.20
C LEU A 131 -4.96 -14.59 -11.26
N ASN A 132 -4.16 -13.62 -11.73
CA ASN A 132 -3.21 -13.82 -12.82
C ASN A 132 -1.75 -13.72 -12.37
N LEU A 133 -1.49 -13.03 -11.26
CA LEU A 133 -0.14 -12.77 -10.76
C LEU A 133 -0.06 -12.99 -9.25
N ILE A 134 1.09 -13.48 -8.80
CA ILE A 134 1.48 -13.52 -7.39
C ILE A 134 2.66 -12.59 -7.14
N GLU A 135 2.92 -12.29 -5.87
CA GLU A 135 3.98 -11.36 -5.47
C GLU A 135 5.38 -11.83 -5.93
N GLU A 136 5.60 -13.14 -6.02
CA GLU A 136 6.84 -13.74 -6.52
C GLU A 136 7.10 -13.44 -8.01
N ASP A 137 6.05 -13.33 -8.83
CA ASP A 137 6.21 -12.93 -10.25
C ASP A 137 6.66 -11.48 -10.36
N LEU A 138 6.13 -10.62 -9.49
CA LEU A 138 6.48 -9.20 -9.44
C LEU A 138 7.92 -8.99 -8.97
N THR A 139 8.33 -9.65 -7.89
CA THR A 139 9.73 -9.58 -7.41
C THR A 139 10.69 -10.15 -8.44
N SER A 140 10.33 -11.24 -9.11
CA SER A 140 11.14 -11.82 -10.20
C SER A 140 11.32 -10.84 -11.37
N ALA A 141 10.24 -10.17 -11.80
CA ALA A 141 10.31 -9.16 -12.86
C ALA A 141 11.19 -7.95 -12.48
N ILE A 142 11.14 -7.54 -11.20
CA ILE A 142 11.99 -6.50 -10.64
C ILE A 142 13.46 -6.94 -10.65
N THR A 143 13.78 -8.14 -10.16
CA THR A 143 15.15 -8.65 -10.17
C THR A 143 15.72 -8.79 -11.57
N LEU A 144 14.92 -9.23 -12.53
CA LEU A 144 15.31 -9.31 -13.94
C LEU A 144 15.62 -7.95 -14.57
N SER A 145 15.07 -6.86 -14.02
CA SER A 145 15.32 -5.51 -14.52
C SER A 145 16.61 -4.87 -13.99
N GLY A 146 17.30 -5.52 -13.04
CA GLY A 146 18.55 -5.03 -12.44
C GLY A 146 18.38 -4.40 -11.06
N PHE A 147 17.16 -4.30 -10.54
CA PHE A 147 16.90 -3.87 -9.17
C PHE A 147 16.91 -5.07 -8.22
N SER A 148 17.35 -4.87 -6.99
CA SER A 148 17.09 -5.82 -5.90
C SER A 148 15.71 -5.52 -5.32
N ALA A 149 14.82 -6.51 -5.37
CA ALA A 149 13.47 -6.39 -4.84
C ALA A 149 13.47 -6.60 -3.32
N GLY A 150 13.05 -5.59 -2.58
CA GLY A 150 12.78 -5.71 -1.15
C GLY A 150 11.53 -6.55 -0.87
N ARG A 151 11.20 -6.69 0.42
CA ARG A 151 10.01 -7.43 0.84
C ARG A 151 8.75 -6.73 0.31
N PRO A 152 7.83 -7.45 -0.39
CA PRO A 152 6.56 -6.87 -0.79
C PRO A 152 5.75 -6.43 0.43
N GLU A 153 5.37 -5.16 0.41
CA GLU A 153 4.53 -4.53 1.42
C GLU A 153 3.15 -4.32 0.78
N ASN A 154 2.13 -5.00 1.31
CA ASN A 154 0.80 -4.83 0.76
C ASN A 154 0.34 -3.38 1.00
N ARG A 155 0.20 -2.62 -0.08
CA ARG A 155 -0.31 -1.25 -0.04
C ARG A 155 -1.83 -1.20 -0.18
N GLY A 156 -2.46 -2.38 -0.26
CA GLY A 156 -3.89 -2.54 -0.07
C GLY A 156 -4.33 -1.99 1.28
N ARG A 157 -5.64 -1.94 1.50
CA ARG A 157 -6.21 -1.36 2.73
C ARG A 157 -6.02 -2.24 3.97
N ILE A 158 -5.46 -3.43 3.82
CA ILE A 158 -5.05 -4.27 4.94
C ILE A 158 -3.97 -3.55 5.76
N GLY A 159 -4.15 -3.46 7.08
CA GLY A 159 -3.31 -2.66 7.97
C GLY A 159 -3.72 -1.19 8.11
N ARG A 160 -4.63 -0.66 7.26
CA ARG A 160 -5.21 0.68 7.50
C ARG A 160 -6.25 0.63 8.62
N LYS A 161 -6.27 1.69 9.40
CA LYS A 161 -7.29 1.92 10.42
C LYS A 161 -8.51 2.56 9.76
N ILE A 162 -9.64 1.88 9.83
CA ILE A 162 -10.96 2.43 9.47
C ILE A 162 -11.73 2.86 10.71
N ILE A 163 -12.55 3.88 10.56
CA ILE A 163 -13.42 4.39 11.61
C ILE A 163 -14.64 3.47 11.71
N ILE A 164 -14.89 2.96 12.91
CA ILE A 164 -16.10 2.23 13.27
C ILE A 164 -16.96 3.19 14.12
N PRO A 165 -18.02 3.78 13.55
CA PRO A 165 -18.89 4.68 14.32
C PRO A 165 -19.56 3.91 15.47
N PRO A 166 -19.89 4.56 16.60
CA PRO A 166 -20.59 3.91 17.71
C PRO A 166 -22.00 3.48 17.29
N ASP A 167 -22.55 2.45 17.95
CA ASP A 167 -23.92 2.02 17.71
C ASP A 167 -24.92 2.97 18.38
N ALA A 168 -25.07 4.18 17.85
CA ALA A 168 -26.10 5.11 18.29
C ALA A 168 -27.48 4.63 17.80
N PRO A 169 -28.54 4.71 18.64
CA PRO A 169 -29.90 4.58 18.15
C PRO A 169 -30.16 5.70 17.14
N ALA A 170 -30.70 5.32 15.98
CA ALA A 170 -31.13 6.25 14.93
C ALA A 170 -32.35 7.06 15.39
#